data_AF-A0A5C6CPE5-F1
#
_entry.id   AF-A0A5C6CPE5-F1
#
_cell.length_a   1.000
_cell.length_b   1.000
_cell.length_c   1.000
_cell.angle_alpha   90.00
_cell.angle_beta   90.00
_cell.angle_gamma   90.00
#
_symmetry.space_group_name_H-M   'P 1'
#
loop_
_entity.id
_entity.type
_entity.pdbx_description
1 polymer ?
#
loop_
_entity_poly.entity_id
_entity_poly.type
_entity_poly.pdbx_seq_one_letter_code
_entity_poly.pdbx_strand_id
1 'polypeptide(L)'
;MLAFPSHVLILAFAFDTERWLGWLGPAGSIIAAVLLVVVCIAAWGLNLVTLPGNWISVAAMALYAWLGPSEGRLAIGTASLGVAFLFALLGEIVEFAAGALGAQKAGASRRSTLYAVAGSMAGALIGAFVGIPVPILGPILAAILFGGVGATAGAIYGEWTDGRSWRESWTVGHAAFWGRTFGTLGKFIFGLAVVLTALIGVLV
;
A
#
# COMPACT_ATOMS: atom_id res chain seq x y z
N MET A 1 20.85 -28.93 28.62
CA MET A 1 19.44 -28.80 28.17
C MET A 1 18.73 -27.92 29.20
N LEU A 2 18.77 -26.60 29.01
CA LEU A 2 18.18 -25.64 29.96
C LEU A 2 16.72 -25.42 29.55
N ALA A 3 15.79 -25.93 30.34
CA ALA A 3 14.36 -25.67 30.19
C ALA A 3 14.09 -24.25 30.70
N PHE A 4 13.78 -23.34 29.79
CA PHE A 4 13.27 -22.02 30.15
C PHE A 4 11.83 -22.18 30.66
N PRO A 5 11.47 -21.60 31.82
CA PRO A 5 10.09 -21.64 32.30
C PRO A 5 9.20 -20.80 31.39
N SER A 6 8.14 -21.42 30.85
CA SER A 6 7.16 -20.82 29.93
C SER A 6 6.45 -19.56 30.45
N HIS A 7 6.59 -19.26 31.74
CA HIS A 7 6.01 -18.11 32.42
C HIS A 7 6.88 -16.85 32.32
N VAL A 8 8.17 -16.96 32.00
CA VAL A 8 9.06 -15.78 31.84
C VAL A 8 8.84 -15.09 30.49
N LEU A 9 8.39 -15.83 29.46
CA LEU A 9 8.00 -15.26 28.15
C LEU A 9 6.63 -14.55 28.20
N ILE A 10 5.77 -14.89 29.16
CA ILE A 10 4.44 -14.28 29.33
C ILE A 10 4.53 -12.92 30.04
N LEU A 11 5.56 -12.70 30.87
CA LEU A 11 5.70 -11.49 31.69
C LEU A 11 6.32 -10.27 30.96
N ALA A 12 6.82 -10.43 29.73
CA ALA A 12 7.42 -9.30 29.00
C ALA A 12 6.41 -8.46 28.19
N PHE A 13 5.17 -8.92 27.98
CA PHE A 13 4.20 -8.24 27.11
C PHE A 13 2.72 -8.45 27.50
N ALA A 14 2.42 -8.66 28.78
CA ALA A 14 1.04 -8.52 29.25
C ALA A 14 0.69 -7.02 29.31
N PHE A 15 0.41 -6.42 28.15
CA PHE A 15 -0.27 -5.13 28.10
C PHE A 15 -1.64 -5.33 28.73
N ASP A 16 -1.87 -4.67 29.87
CA ASP A 16 -3.10 -4.79 30.64
C ASP A 16 -4.23 -4.05 29.90
N THR A 17 -4.84 -4.72 28.93
CA THR A 17 -5.87 -4.18 28.02
C THR A 17 -7.06 -3.63 28.81
N GLU A 18 -7.45 -4.31 29.89
CA GLU A 18 -8.49 -3.89 30.83
C GLU A 18 -8.11 -2.56 31.52
N ARG A 19 -6.84 -2.36 31.85
CA ARG A 19 -6.37 -1.14 32.52
C ARG A 19 -6.20 0.06 31.59
N TRP A 20 -5.85 -0.15 30.33
CA TRP A 20 -5.66 0.93 29.35
C TRP A 20 -6.91 1.22 28.51
N LEU A 21 -7.78 0.24 28.30
CA LEU A 21 -8.96 0.32 27.44
C LEU A 21 -10.25 -0.06 28.16
N GLY A 22 -10.24 -0.43 29.46
CA GLY A 22 -11.45 -0.66 30.24
C GLY A 22 -12.37 0.57 30.36
N TRP A 23 -11.83 1.78 30.10
CA TRP A 23 -12.62 3.01 29.94
C TRP A 23 -13.35 3.11 28.60
N LEU A 24 -12.89 2.39 27.56
CA LEU A 24 -13.61 2.23 26.31
C LEU A 24 -14.73 1.23 26.56
N GLY A 25 -15.84 1.71 27.11
CA GLY A 25 -17.10 0.96 27.05
C GLY A 25 -17.47 0.61 25.60
N PRO A 26 -18.66 0.04 25.35
CA PRO A 26 -19.07 -0.40 24.00
C PRO A 26 -18.90 0.65 22.89
N ALA A 27 -18.99 1.93 23.22
CA ALA A 27 -18.76 3.03 22.28
C ALA A 27 -17.28 3.14 21.83
N GLY A 28 -16.33 2.88 22.72
CA GLY A 28 -14.90 3.04 22.43
C GLY A 28 -14.33 1.94 21.52
N SER A 29 -14.81 0.71 21.64
CA SER A 29 -14.45 -0.37 20.72
C SER A 29 -15.00 -0.14 19.31
N ILE A 30 -16.21 0.43 19.18
CA ILE A 30 -16.79 0.87 17.90
C ILE A 30 -15.93 1.98 17.29
N ILE A 31 -15.55 3.00 18.07
CA ILE A 31 -14.69 4.09 17.59
C ILE A 31 -13.36 3.54 17.09
N ALA A 32 -12.74 2.61 17.81
CA ALA A 32 -11.48 2.00 17.39
C ALA A 32 -11.64 1.19 16.08
N ALA A 33 -12.73 0.45 15.92
CA ALA A 33 -13.02 -0.30 14.69
C ALA A 33 -13.24 0.63 13.49
N VAL A 34 -14.00 1.72 13.67
CA VAL A 34 -14.19 2.76 12.64
C VAL A 34 -12.85 3.41 12.29
N LEU A 35 -12.04 3.75 13.29
CA LEU A 35 -10.73 4.34 13.07
C LEU A 35 -9.80 3.39 12.29
N LEU A 36 -9.80 2.09 12.61
CA LEU A 36 -9.05 1.10 11.84
C LEU A 36 -9.44 1.14 10.36
N VAL A 37 -10.74 1.07 10.05
CA VAL A 37 -11.21 1.06 8.65
C VAL A 37 -10.84 2.37 7.94
N VAL A 38 -10.96 3.51 8.62
CA VAL A 38 -10.53 4.82 8.08
C VAL A 38 -9.03 4.85 7.79
N VAL A 39 -8.19 4.32 8.70
CA VAL A 39 -6.74 4.20 8.49
C VAL A 39 -6.44 3.30 7.30
N CYS A 40 -7.12 2.16 7.16
CA CYS A 40 -6.95 1.27 6.01
C CYS A 40 -7.34 1.95 4.69
N ILE A 41 -8.43 2.71 4.65
CA ILE A 41 -8.85 3.47 3.45
C ILE A 41 -7.84 4.57 3.11
N ALA A 42 -7.38 5.33 4.10
CA ALA A 42 -6.37 6.37 3.90
C ALA A 42 -5.06 5.76 3.38
N ALA A 43 -4.59 4.69 4.02
CA ALA A 43 -3.41 3.95 3.61
C ALA A 43 -3.56 3.35 2.21
N TRP A 44 -4.73 2.83 1.86
CA TRP A 44 -5.04 2.36 0.51
C TRP A 44 -4.87 3.46 -0.54
N GLY A 45 -5.30 4.69 -0.25
CA GLY A 45 -5.09 5.86 -1.10
C GLY A 45 -3.61 6.19 -1.31
N LEU A 46 -2.74 5.96 -0.32
CA LEU A 46 -1.30 6.20 -0.43
C LEU A 46 -0.61 5.34 -1.51
N ASN A 47 -1.21 4.20 -1.90
CA ASN A 47 -0.68 3.39 -3.00
C ASN A 47 -0.65 4.14 -4.33
N LEU A 48 -1.54 5.11 -4.54
CA LEU A 48 -1.59 5.93 -5.76
C LEU A 48 -0.30 6.75 -5.95
N VAL A 49 0.33 7.15 -4.86
CA VAL A 49 1.58 7.94 -4.83
C VAL A 49 2.80 7.07 -4.51
N THR A 50 2.73 5.79 -4.86
CA THR A 50 3.83 4.82 -4.77
C THR A 50 4.27 4.43 -3.35
N LEU A 51 3.49 4.78 -2.32
CA LEU A 51 3.80 4.41 -0.93
C LEU A 51 3.32 2.97 -0.60
N PRO A 52 3.89 2.32 0.43
CA PRO A 52 3.53 0.96 0.85
C PRO A 52 2.22 0.93 1.67
N GLY A 53 1.13 1.48 1.10
CA GLY A 53 -0.16 1.64 1.78
C GLY A 53 -0.79 0.34 2.28
N ASN A 54 -0.64 -0.74 1.51
CA ASN A 54 -1.15 -2.05 1.91
C ASN A 54 -0.45 -2.58 3.16
N TRP A 55 0.86 -2.36 3.30
CA TRP A 55 1.61 -2.73 4.50
C TRP A 55 1.21 -1.91 5.72
N ILE A 56 0.93 -0.61 5.54
CA ILE A 56 0.41 0.25 6.60
C ILE A 56 -0.95 -0.29 7.09
N SER A 57 -1.81 -0.74 6.17
CA SER A 57 -3.11 -1.34 6.52
C SER A 57 -2.93 -2.63 7.31
N VAL A 58 -2.03 -3.53 6.89
CA VAL A 58 -1.74 -4.79 7.61
C VAL A 58 -1.16 -4.50 9.00
N ALA A 59 -0.26 -3.52 9.13
CA ALA A 59 0.30 -3.12 10.42
C ALA A 59 -0.77 -2.53 11.34
N ALA A 60 -1.70 -1.71 10.81
CA ALA A 60 -2.82 -1.18 11.56
C ALA A 60 -3.77 -2.29 12.03
N MET A 61 -4.07 -3.28 11.17
CA MET A 61 -4.86 -4.45 11.54
C MET A 61 -4.18 -5.28 12.63
N ALA A 62 -2.86 -5.51 12.53
CA ALA A 62 -2.10 -6.23 13.53
C ALA A 62 -2.09 -5.49 14.88
N LEU A 63 -1.91 -4.16 14.85
CA LEU A 63 -1.97 -3.34 16.04
C LEU A 63 -3.37 -3.35 16.67
N TYR A 64 -4.42 -3.30 15.86
CA TYR A 64 -5.79 -3.41 16.32
C TYR A 64 -6.09 -4.79 16.90
N ALA A 65 -5.61 -5.87 16.28
CA ALA A 65 -5.76 -7.23 16.82
C ALA A 65 -5.00 -7.42 18.14
N TRP A 66 -3.92 -6.68 18.36
CA TRP A 66 -3.13 -6.75 19.59
C TRP A 66 -3.67 -5.88 20.73
N LEU A 67 -4.10 -4.66 20.43
CA LEU A 67 -4.59 -3.71 21.43
C LEU A 67 -6.11 -3.74 21.59
N GLY A 68 -6.86 -4.11 20.55
CA GLY A 68 -8.31 -4.08 20.53
C GLY A 68 -8.97 -5.25 21.26
N PRO A 69 -10.29 -5.42 21.09
CA PRO A 69 -11.03 -6.52 21.69
C PRO A 69 -10.46 -7.88 21.26
N SER A 70 -10.21 -8.77 22.23
CA SER A 70 -9.72 -10.14 21.98
C SER A 70 -10.84 -11.10 21.57
N GLU A 71 -12.09 -10.80 21.94
CA GLU A 71 -13.26 -11.61 21.66
C GLU A 71 -14.45 -10.75 21.22
N GLY A 72 -15.42 -11.40 20.56
CA GLY A 72 -16.64 -10.77 20.07
C GLY A 72 -16.52 -10.20 18.65
N ARG A 73 -17.63 -9.63 18.16
CA ARG A 73 -17.83 -9.25 16.75
C ARG A 73 -16.87 -8.19 16.21
N LEU A 74 -16.26 -7.39 17.10
CA LEU A 74 -15.32 -6.35 16.71
C LEU A 74 -13.86 -6.85 16.74
N ALA A 75 -13.60 -8.08 17.21
CA ALA A 75 -12.25 -8.62 17.30
C ALA A 75 -11.74 -9.04 15.91
N ILE A 76 -10.53 -8.61 15.54
CA ILE A 76 -9.87 -9.11 14.33
C ILE A 76 -9.12 -10.40 14.65
N GLY A 77 -9.58 -11.51 14.07
CA GLY A 77 -8.92 -12.80 14.15
C GLY A 77 -7.66 -12.91 13.28
N THR A 78 -6.83 -13.90 13.60
CA THR A 78 -5.60 -14.23 12.87
C THR A 78 -5.85 -14.60 11.40
N ALA A 79 -7.01 -15.17 11.08
CA ALA A 79 -7.42 -15.49 9.71
C ALA A 79 -7.54 -14.22 8.85
N SER A 80 -8.26 -13.19 9.34
CA SER A 80 -8.41 -11.91 8.64
C SER A 80 -7.06 -11.21 8.44
N LEU A 81 -6.17 -11.27 9.45
CA LEU A 81 -4.82 -10.73 9.33
C LEU A 81 -3.99 -11.50 8.28
N GLY A 82 -4.08 -12.83 8.23
CA GLY A 82 -3.41 -13.66 7.23
C GLY A 82 -3.90 -13.39 5.80
N VAL A 83 -5.22 -13.23 5.62
CA VAL A 83 -5.81 -12.87 4.31
C VAL A 83 -5.37 -11.48 3.87
N ALA A 84 -5.42 -10.49 4.77
CA ALA A 84 -4.95 -9.14 4.49
C ALA A 84 -3.46 -9.12 4.12
N PHE A 85 -2.62 -9.85 4.85
CA PHE A 85 -1.20 -10.00 4.54
C PHE A 85 -0.98 -10.60 3.15
N LEU A 86 -1.73 -11.65 2.79
CA LEU A 86 -1.63 -12.29 1.49
C LEU A 86 -1.99 -11.32 0.36
N PHE A 87 -3.09 -10.58 0.48
CA PHE A 87 -3.47 -9.59 -0.53
C PHE A 87 -2.46 -8.44 -0.62
N ALA A 88 -1.95 -7.95 0.52
CA ALA A 88 -0.90 -6.94 0.52
C ALA A 88 0.33 -7.43 -0.24
N LEU A 89 0.80 -8.64 0.06
CA LEU A 89 1.94 -9.27 -0.60
C LEU A 89 1.71 -9.44 -2.12
N LEU A 90 0.55 -9.94 -2.53
CA LEU A 90 0.19 -10.09 -3.94
C LEU A 90 0.19 -8.74 -4.67
N GLY A 91 -0.36 -7.70 -4.04
CA GLY A 91 -0.37 -6.34 -4.60
C GLY A 91 1.03 -5.79 -4.85
N GLU A 92 1.94 -5.98 -3.89
CA GLU A 92 3.34 -5.59 -4.05
C GLU A 92 4.02 -6.39 -5.16
N ILE A 93 3.83 -7.71 -5.21
CA ILE A 93 4.38 -8.56 -6.27
C ILE A 93 3.92 -8.08 -7.65
N VAL A 94 2.64 -7.74 -7.80
CA VAL A 94 2.12 -7.20 -9.07
C VAL A 94 2.76 -5.87 -9.43
N GLU A 95 2.90 -4.94 -8.48
CA GLU A 95 3.54 -3.65 -8.74
C GLU A 95 5.02 -3.81 -9.13
N PHE A 96 5.76 -4.61 -8.39
CA PHE A 96 7.17 -4.89 -8.66
C PHE A 96 7.35 -5.61 -9.99
N ALA A 97 6.53 -6.62 -10.29
CA ALA A 97 6.59 -7.36 -11.54
C ALA A 97 6.28 -6.44 -12.73
N ALA A 98 5.20 -5.66 -12.68
CA ALA A 98 4.82 -4.75 -13.76
C ALA A 98 5.88 -3.66 -14.01
N GLY A 99 6.40 -3.04 -12.94
CA GLY A 99 7.41 -1.99 -13.04
C GLY A 99 8.78 -2.51 -13.49
N ALA A 100 9.30 -3.54 -12.84
CA ALA A 100 10.64 -4.07 -13.11
C ALA A 100 10.70 -4.81 -14.45
N LEU A 101 9.74 -5.68 -14.76
CA LEU A 101 9.76 -6.45 -16.01
C LEU A 101 9.52 -5.56 -17.23
N GLY A 102 8.65 -4.54 -17.11
CA GLY A 102 8.38 -3.59 -18.19
C GLY A 102 9.63 -2.80 -18.57
N ALA A 103 10.26 -2.16 -17.58
CA ALA A 103 11.42 -1.31 -17.82
C ALA A 103 12.69 -2.11 -18.19
N GLN A 104 12.95 -3.25 -17.55
CA GLN A 104 14.14 -4.07 -17.86
C GLN A 104 14.09 -4.66 -19.27
N LYS A 105 12.92 -5.09 -19.76
CA LYS A 105 12.77 -5.58 -21.13
C LYS A 105 13.07 -4.51 -22.18
N ALA A 106 12.84 -3.24 -21.85
CA ALA A 106 13.19 -2.10 -22.69
C ALA A 106 14.66 -1.67 -22.54
N GLY A 107 15.44 -2.34 -21.69
CA GLY A 107 16.85 -2.02 -21.46
C GLY A 107 17.08 -0.83 -20.54
N ALA A 108 16.14 -0.52 -19.63
CA ALA A 108 16.25 0.61 -18.71
C ALA A 108 17.51 0.57 -17.84
N SER A 109 18.19 1.70 -17.71
CA SER A 109 19.28 1.88 -16.77
C SER A 109 18.77 1.93 -15.32
N ARG A 110 19.67 1.67 -14.35
CA ARG A 110 19.34 1.82 -12.92
C ARG A 110 18.90 3.25 -12.59
N ARG A 111 19.54 4.23 -13.24
CA ARG A 111 19.25 5.65 -13.08
C ARG A 111 17.88 6.01 -13.64
N SER A 112 17.55 5.49 -14.82
CA SER A 112 16.23 5.58 -15.44
C SER A 112 15.13 5.03 -14.52
N THR A 113 15.35 3.87 -13.92
CA THR A 113 14.40 3.27 -12.96
C THR A 113 14.17 4.18 -11.75
N LEU A 114 15.23 4.74 -11.17
CA LEU A 114 15.12 5.64 -10.01
C LEU A 114 14.33 6.90 -10.34
N TYR A 115 14.64 7.56 -11.46
CA TYR A 115 13.93 8.77 -11.86
C TYR A 115 12.50 8.47 -12.30
N ALA A 116 12.22 7.31 -12.89
CA ALA A 116 10.85 6.88 -13.20
C ALA A 116 9.99 6.77 -11.93
N VAL A 117 10.54 6.23 -10.84
CA VAL A 117 9.83 6.18 -9.55
C VAL A 117 9.59 7.59 -9.01
N ALA A 118 10.61 8.44 -8.94
CA ALA A 118 10.48 9.81 -8.46
C ALA A 118 9.50 10.65 -9.31
N GLY A 119 9.61 10.52 -10.63
CA GLY A 119 8.70 11.14 -11.58
C GLY A 119 7.28 10.63 -11.41
N SER A 120 7.08 9.33 -11.20
CA SER A 120 5.75 8.77 -10.91
C SER A 120 5.14 9.32 -9.63
N MET A 121 5.92 9.50 -8.57
CA MET A 121 5.42 10.09 -7.32
C MET A 121 4.96 11.52 -7.56
N ALA A 122 5.80 12.34 -8.20
CA ALA A 122 5.46 13.73 -8.52
C ALA A 122 4.24 13.83 -9.44
N GLY A 123 4.22 13.02 -10.49
CA GLY A 123 3.10 12.93 -11.43
C GLY A 123 1.81 12.52 -10.73
N ALA A 124 1.83 11.46 -9.92
CA ALA A 124 0.65 11.00 -9.22
C ALA A 124 0.09 12.04 -8.22
N LEU A 125 0.98 12.75 -7.51
CA LEU A 125 0.58 13.86 -6.64
C LEU A 125 -0.09 14.97 -7.44
N ILE A 126 0.52 15.42 -8.53
CA ILE A 126 -0.06 16.45 -9.42
C ILE A 126 -1.41 15.97 -9.95
N GLY A 127 -1.51 14.74 -10.43
CA GLY A 127 -2.74 14.14 -10.94
C GLY A 127 -3.86 14.12 -9.90
N ALA A 128 -3.53 13.76 -8.65
CA ALA A 128 -4.50 13.75 -7.56
C ALA A 128 -5.11 15.15 -7.28
N PHE A 129 -4.34 16.22 -7.44
CA PHE A 129 -4.81 17.60 -7.23
C PHE A 129 -5.49 18.22 -8.45
N VAL A 130 -4.98 17.96 -9.66
CA VAL A 130 -5.59 18.45 -10.91
C VAL A 130 -6.96 17.79 -11.11
N GLY A 131 -7.01 16.47 -10.92
CA GLY A 131 -8.23 15.67 -11.00
C GLY A 131 -8.86 15.63 -12.40
N ILE A 132 -9.81 14.71 -12.54
CA ILE A 132 -10.84 14.73 -13.59
C ILE A 132 -12.13 15.15 -12.86
N PRO A 133 -13.06 15.93 -13.47
CA PRO A 133 -14.29 16.40 -12.83
C PRO A 133 -15.34 15.28 -12.63
N VAL A 134 -14.89 14.16 -12.07
CA VAL A 134 -15.69 13.02 -11.60
C VAL A 134 -15.28 12.82 -10.14
N PRO A 135 -16.18 13.02 -9.17
CA PRO A 135 -15.85 12.86 -7.75
C PRO A 135 -15.28 11.46 -7.46
N ILE A 136 -14.28 11.39 -6.59
CA ILE A 136 -13.58 10.17 -6.14
C ILE A 136 -12.80 9.45 -7.26
N LEU A 137 -13.47 9.01 -8.33
CA LEU A 137 -12.84 8.28 -9.44
C LEU A 137 -11.87 9.16 -10.25
N GLY A 138 -12.21 10.44 -10.43
CA GLY A 138 -11.40 11.36 -11.22
C GLY A 138 -10.00 11.56 -10.65
N PRO A 139 -9.85 11.90 -9.36
CA PRO A 139 -8.54 11.96 -8.71
C PRO A 139 -7.75 10.65 -8.74
N ILE A 140 -8.41 9.50 -8.59
CA ILE A 140 -7.76 8.18 -8.65
C ILE A 140 -7.18 7.93 -10.05
N LEU A 141 -8.00 8.09 -11.08
CA LEU A 141 -7.58 7.90 -12.47
C LEU A 141 -6.50 8.91 -12.88
N ALA A 142 -6.65 10.17 -12.47
CA ALA A 142 -5.66 11.20 -12.72
C ALA A 142 -4.33 10.88 -12.03
N ALA A 143 -4.34 10.43 -10.77
CA ALA A 143 -3.11 10.03 -10.07
C ALA A 143 -2.40 8.87 -10.77
N ILE A 144 -3.13 7.85 -11.21
CA ILE A 144 -2.53 6.70 -11.92
C ILE A 144 -1.94 7.14 -13.26
N LEU A 145 -2.69 7.90 -14.07
CA LEU A 145 -2.25 8.31 -15.40
C LEU A 145 -1.10 9.32 -15.36
N PHE A 146 -1.20 10.36 -14.52
CA PHE A 146 -0.11 11.31 -14.34
C PHE A 146 1.09 10.65 -13.67
N GLY A 147 0.90 9.66 -12.80
CA GLY A 147 1.99 8.81 -12.30
C GLY A 147 2.70 8.07 -13.45
N GLY A 148 1.96 7.52 -14.40
CA GLY A 148 2.52 6.96 -15.63
C GLY A 148 3.32 7.99 -16.44
N VAL A 149 2.76 9.18 -16.68
CA VAL A 149 3.43 10.27 -17.42
C VAL A 149 4.71 10.71 -16.71
N GLY A 150 4.65 10.86 -15.38
CA GLY A 150 5.79 11.17 -14.56
C GLY A 150 6.87 10.09 -14.63
N ALA A 151 6.47 8.81 -14.66
CA ALA A 151 7.39 7.70 -14.85
C ALA A 151 8.10 7.76 -16.21
N THR A 152 7.39 8.11 -17.28
CA THR A 152 7.95 8.33 -18.61
C THR A 152 8.96 9.46 -18.63
N ALA A 153 8.59 10.63 -18.09
CA ALA A 153 9.47 11.79 -18.05
C ALA A 153 10.74 11.50 -17.24
N GLY A 154 10.60 10.85 -16.08
CA GLY A 154 11.73 10.44 -15.25
C GLY A 154 12.64 9.42 -15.94
N ALA A 155 12.06 8.40 -16.57
CA ALA A 155 12.82 7.39 -17.30
C ALA A 155 13.62 8.01 -18.47
N ILE A 156 12.97 8.83 -19.30
CA ILE A 156 13.63 9.51 -20.43
C ILE A 156 14.75 10.41 -19.93
N TYR A 157 14.51 11.17 -18.86
CA TYR A 157 15.53 12.00 -18.24
C TYR A 157 16.75 11.18 -17.80
N GLY A 158 16.53 10.04 -17.13
CA GLY A 158 17.60 9.14 -16.73
C GLY A 158 18.43 8.62 -17.91
N GLU A 159 17.77 8.12 -18.95
CA GLU A 159 18.44 7.60 -20.15
C GLU A 159 19.21 8.69 -20.92
N TRP A 160 18.63 9.89 -21.05
CA TRP A 160 19.27 10.99 -21.74
C TRP A 160 20.53 11.47 -21.01
N THR A 161 20.48 11.52 -19.67
CA THR A 161 21.66 11.84 -18.85
C THR A 161 22.75 10.76 -18.87
N ASP A 162 22.42 9.55 -19.35
CA ASP A 162 23.36 8.45 -19.59
C ASP A 162 23.85 8.42 -21.06
N GLY A 163 23.49 9.43 -21.87
CA GLY A 163 23.98 9.61 -23.24
C GLY A 163 23.23 8.81 -24.30
N ARG A 164 22.09 8.19 -23.95
CA ARG A 164 21.28 7.43 -24.90
C ARG A 164 20.58 8.31 -25.93
N SER A 165 20.30 7.74 -27.10
CA SER A 165 19.55 8.42 -28.14
C SER A 165 18.11 8.71 -27.71
N TRP A 166 17.48 9.71 -28.32
CA TRP A 166 16.08 10.05 -28.05
C TRP A 166 15.13 8.88 -28.32
N ARG A 167 15.38 8.11 -29.39
CA ARG A 167 14.54 6.97 -29.78
C ARG A 167 14.60 5.83 -28.76
N GLU A 168 15.78 5.52 -28.23
CA GLU A 168 15.97 4.52 -27.18
C GLU A 168 15.30 4.98 -25.88
N SER A 169 15.54 6.24 -25.49
CA SER A 169 14.96 6.83 -24.28
C SER A 169 13.43 6.81 -24.30
N TRP A 170 12.82 7.13 -25.44
CA TRP A 170 11.36 7.06 -25.60
C TRP A 170 10.80 5.64 -25.44
N THR A 171 11.52 4.64 -25.95
CA THR A 171 11.13 3.23 -25.82
C THR A 171 11.12 2.81 -24.35
N VAL A 172 12.15 3.19 -23.59
CA VAL A 172 12.22 2.97 -22.14
C VAL A 172 11.10 3.72 -21.41
N GLY A 173 10.88 5.00 -21.75
CA GLY A 173 9.84 5.82 -21.15
C GLY A 173 8.42 5.29 -21.34
N HIS A 174 8.11 4.77 -22.53
CA HIS A 174 6.81 4.15 -22.81
C HIS A 174 6.63 2.83 -22.04
N ALA A 175 7.69 2.03 -21.90
CA ALA A 175 7.65 0.84 -21.06
C ALA A 175 7.45 1.19 -19.57
N ALA A 176 8.10 2.26 -19.09
CA ALA A 176 7.92 2.77 -17.74
C ALA A 176 6.47 3.25 -17.49
N PHE A 177 5.84 3.92 -18.47
CA PHE A 177 4.44 4.34 -18.39
C PHE A 177 3.51 3.18 -18.05
N TRP A 178 3.54 2.14 -18.89
CA TRP A 178 2.60 1.02 -18.78
C TRP A 178 2.95 0.11 -17.62
N GLY A 179 4.24 -0.10 -17.35
CA GLY A 179 4.69 -0.83 -16.16
C GLY A 179 4.18 -0.18 -14.87
N ARG A 180 4.29 1.15 -14.77
CA ARG A 180 3.78 1.90 -13.61
C ARG A 180 2.26 1.88 -13.54
N THR A 181 1.58 2.21 -14.64
CA THR A 181 0.11 2.31 -14.70
C THR A 181 -0.56 0.99 -14.29
N PHE A 182 -0.17 -0.13 -14.91
CA PHE A 182 -0.76 -1.43 -14.60
C PHE A 182 -0.28 -1.99 -13.26
N GLY A 183 0.96 -1.70 -12.85
CA GLY A 183 1.47 -2.08 -11.54
C GLY A 183 0.71 -1.41 -10.40
N THR A 184 0.52 -0.09 -10.47
CA THR A 184 -0.27 0.66 -9.49
C THR A 184 -1.73 0.25 -9.50
N LEU A 185 -2.34 0.06 -10.68
CA LEU A 185 -3.73 -0.41 -10.77
C LEU A 185 -3.90 -1.79 -10.10
N GLY A 186 -3.02 -2.74 -10.39
CA GLY A 186 -3.04 -4.06 -9.79
C GLY A 186 -2.88 -4.01 -8.27
N LYS A 187 -1.88 -3.29 -7.77
CA LYS A 187 -1.68 -3.08 -6.33
C LYS A 187 -2.88 -2.41 -5.66
N PHE A 188 -3.51 -1.47 -6.35
CA PHE A 188 -4.69 -0.76 -5.85
C PHE A 188 -5.90 -1.71 -5.71
N ILE A 189 -6.12 -2.61 -6.67
CA ILE A 189 -7.16 -3.65 -6.59
C ILE A 189 -6.92 -4.58 -5.38
N PHE A 190 -5.68 -5.05 -5.21
CA PHE A 190 -5.33 -5.88 -4.06
C PHE A 190 -5.45 -5.11 -2.73
N GLY A 191 -5.10 -3.82 -2.72
CA GLY A 191 -5.29 -2.96 -1.56
C GLY A 191 -6.76 -2.80 -1.17
N LEU A 192 -7.68 -2.74 -2.15
CA LEU A 192 -9.11 -2.75 -1.86
C LEU A 192 -9.52 -4.04 -1.15
N ALA A 193 -8.99 -5.19 -1.56
CA ALA A 193 -9.24 -6.46 -0.88
C ALA A 193 -8.72 -6.47 0.57
N VAL A 194 -7.59 -5.79 0.86
CA VAL A 194 -7.10 -5.59 2.23
C VAL A 194 -8.11 -4.76 3.05
N VAL A 195 -8.60 -3.64 2.51
CA VAL A 195 -9.61 -2.79 3.18
C VAL A 195 -10.89 -3.57 3.45
N LEU A 196 -11.38 -4.33 2.47
CA LEU A 196 -12.57 -5.17 2.63
C LEU A 196 -12.36 -6.25 3.68
N THR A 197 -11.16 -6.82 3.77
CA THR A 197 -10.82 -7.81 4.81
C THR A 197 -10.86 -7.17 6.21
N ALA A 198 -10.34 -5.95 6.37
CA ALA A 198 -10.43 -5.22 7.64
C ALA A 198 -11.89 -4.92 8.00
N LEU A 199 -12.68 -4.44 7.05
CA LEU A 199 -14.10 -4.12 7.24
C LEU A 199 -14.91 -5.36 7.63
N ILE A 200 -14.75 -6.46 6.90
CA ILE A 200 -15.44 -7.73 7.20
C ILE A 200 -14.99 -8.27 8.55
N GLY A 201 -13.69 -8.17 8.87
CA GLY A 201 -13.13 -8.64 10.12
C GLY A 201 -13.69 -7.97 11.37
N VAL A 202 -14.17 -6.73 11.28
CA VAL A 202 -14.82 -6.02 12.41
C VAL A 202 -16.36 -6.09 12.35
N LEU A 203 -16.92 -6.84 11.40
CA LEU A 203 -18.37 -6.98 11.21
C LEU A 203 -18.89 -8.40 11.47
N VAL A 204 -18.02 -9.40 11.61
CA VAL A 204 -18.36 -10.82 11.76
C VAL A 204 -17.75 -11.35 13.04
#